data_AF-A0AAW6C4C9-F1
#
_entry.id   AF-A0AAW6C4C9-F1
#
_cell.length_a   1.000
_cell.length_b   1.000
_cell.length_c   1.000
_cell.angle_alpha   90.00
_cell.angle_beta   90.00
_cell.angle_gamma   90.00
#
_symmetry.space_group_name_H-M   'P 1'
#
loop_
_entity.id
_entity.type
_entity.pdbx_description
1 polymer ?
#
loop_
_entity_poly.entity_id
_entity_poly.type
_entity_poly.pdbx_seq_one_letter_code
_entity_poly.pdbx_strand_id
1 'polypeptide(L)' 'MAYIRKTVDRWDIETNYGYGWEIEDCEYTRAEAVKRLKEYRENVSGLVRLVKRREKRQ' A
#
# COMPACT_ATOMS: atom_id res chain seq x y z
N MET A 1 -13.80 15.00 25.14
CA MET A 1 -13.48 13.84 24.28
C MET A 1 -12.78 14.36 23.04
N ALA A 2 -11.51 14.01 22.78
CA ALA A 2 -10.84 14.42 21.55
C ALA A 2 -11.52 13.75 20.34
N TYR A 3 -11.48 14.40 19.17
CA TYR A 3 -12.05 13.83 17.94
C TYR A 3 -11.38 12.48 17.61
N ILE A 4 -12.19 11.43 17.47
CA ILE A 4 -11.72 10.11 17.03
C ILE A 4 -11.92 10.02 15.52
N ARG A 5 -10.81 9.84 14.79
CA ARG A 5 -10.83 9.67 13.33
C ARG A 5 -11.58 8.38 12.95
N LYS A 6 -12.54 8.51 12.02
CA LYS A 6 -13.39 7.41 11.51
C LYS A 6 -12.72 6.54 10.43
N THR A 7 -11.48 6.86 10.05
CA THR A 7 -10.73 6.19 8.99
C THR A 7 -9.35 5.77 9.46
N VAL A 8 -8.86 4.66 8.91
CA VAL A 8 -7.46 4.24 8.99
C VAL A 8 -6.75 4.53 7.68
N ASP A 9 -5.45 4.81 7.77
CA ASP A 9 -4.59 4.88 6.59
C ASP A 9 -4.19 3.46 6.21
N ARG A 10 -4.31 3.11 4.92
CA ARG A 10 -3.88 1.85 4.32
C ARG A 10 -2.89 2.16 3.21
N TRP A 11 -1.81 1.41 3.10
CA TRP A 11 -0.76 1.60 2.12
C TRP A 11 -0.73 0.40 1.20
N ASP A 12 -1.17 0.59 -0.04
CA ASP A 12 -1.23 -0.46 -1.05
C ASP A 12 0.06 -0.49 -1.87
N ILE A 13 0.57 -1.70 -2.09
CA ILE A 13 1.64 -1.98 -3.03
C ILE A 13 0.98 -2.40 -4.32
N GLU A 14 1.17 -1.59 -5.34
CA GLU A 14 0.62 -1.86 -6.66
C GLU A 14 1.74 -2.25 -7.63
N THR A 15 1.52 -3.34 -8.36
CA THR A 15 2.42 -3.81 -9.43
C THR A 15 1.76 -3.62 -10.79
N ASN A 16 2.59 -3.46 -11.82
CA ASN A 16 2.14 -3.38 -13.20
C ASN A 16 3.15 -4.07 -14.12
N TYR A 17 2.69 -5.15 -14.76
CA TYR A 17 3.48 -5.95 -15.71
C TYR A 17 3.14 -5.64 -17.19
N GLY A 18 2.46 -4.51 -17.46
CA GLY A 18 2.05 -4.08 -18.79
C GLY A 18 0.54 -4.13 -19.05
N TYR A 19 -0.25 -4.63 -18.10
CA TYR A 19 -1.70 -4.82 -18.24
C TYR A 19 -2.54 -3.91 -17.34
N GLY A 20 -1.90 -3.03 -16.57
CA GLY A 20 -2.57 -2.16 -15.60
C GLY A 20 -1.96 -2.28 -14.21
N TRP A 21 -2.45 -1.44 -13.29
CA TRP A 21 -2.04 -1.46 -11.89
C TRP A 21 -2.98 -2.35 -11.09
N GLU A 22 -2.42 -3.35 -10.42
CA GLU A 22 -3.14 -4.23 -9.51
C GLU A 22 -2.58 -4.10 -8.10
N ILE A 23 -3.43 -4.28 -7.09
CA ILE A 23 -3.03 -4.26 -5.68
C ILE A 23 -2.58 -5.67 -5.32
N GLU A 24 -1.29 -5.84 -5.09
CA GLU A 24 -0.69 -7.12 -4.68
C GLU A 24 -0.73 -7.29 -3.17
N ASP A 25 -0.45 -6.21 -2.44
CA ASP A 25 -0.32 -6.25 -0.99
C ASP A 25 -0.78 -4.93 -0.37
N CYS A 26 -1.10 -4.95 0.91
CA CYS A 26 -1.46 -3.75 1.65
C CYS A 26 -1.03 -3.82 3.12
N GLU A 27 -0.52 -2.70 3.61
CA GLU A 27 -0.01 -2.57 4.97
C GLU A 27 -0.66 -1.38 5.68
N TYR A 28 -0.91 -1.48 6.98
CA TYR A 28 -1.57 -0.42 7.76
C TYR A 28 -0.58 0.54 8.42
N THR A 29 0.72 0.24 8.36
CA THR A 29 1.77 1.16 8.78
C THR A 29 2.66 1.54 7.59
N ARG A 30 3.09 2.81 7.55
CA ARG A 30 3.97 3.30 6.49
C ARG A 30 5.34 2.60 6.52
N ALA A 31 5.82 2.24 7.71
CA ALA A 31 7.14 1.61 7.87
C ALA A 31 7.17 0.22 7.24
N GLU A 32 6.15 -0.61 7.52
CA GLU A 32 6.00 -1.94 6.90
C GLU A 32 5.81 -1.81 5.39
N ALA A 33 4.93 -0.91 4.95
CA ALA A 33 4.68 -0.66 3.53
C ALA A 33 5.95 -0.31 2.74
N VAL A 34 6.84 0.52 3.31
CA VAL A 34 8.11 0.89 2.65
C VAL A 34 9.09 -0.28 2.63
N LYS A 35 9.13 -1.10 3.70
CA LYS A 35 9.96 -2.31 3.74
C LYS A 35 9.53 -3.28 2.64
N ARG A 36 8.23 -3.59 2.57
CA ARG A 36 7.64 -4.45 1.53
C ARG A 36 7.83 -3.87 0.13
N LEU A 37 7.66 -2.57 -0.06
CA LEU A 37 7.91 -1.91 -1.35
C LEU A 37 9.32 -2.17 -1.86
N LYS A 38 10.33 -2.14 -0.97
CA LYS A 38 11.71 -2.46 -1.33
C LYS A 38 11.83 -3.93 -1.76
N GLU A 39 11.27 -4.85 -0.98
CA GLU A 39 11.25 -6.29 -1.32
C GLU A 39 10.61 -6.53 -2.70
N TYR A 40 9.47 -5.90 -3.00
CA TYR A 40 8.83 -6.02 -4.30
C TYR A 40 9.69 -5.45 -5.42
N ARG A 41 10.29 -4.26 -5.25
CA ARG A 41 11.17 -3.66 -6.26
C ARG A 41 12.41 -4.48 -6.57
N GLU A 42 12.91 -5.24 -5.61
CA GLU A 42 14.08 -6.11 -5.78
C GLU A 42 13.73 -7.46 -6.43
N ASN A 43 12.50 -7.95 -6.24
CA ASN A 43 12.09 -9.28 -6.70
C ASN A 43 11.20 -9.29 -7.96
N VAL A 44 10.57 -8.16 -8.29
CA VAL A 44 9.59 -8.06 -9.37
C VAL A 44 10.18 -7.35 -10.58
N SER A 45 9.94 -7.89 -11.78
CA SER A 45 10.33 -7.27 -13.07
C SER A 45 9.36 -6.18 -13.55
N GLY A 46 8.16 -6.12 -13.00
CA GLY A 46 7.15 -5.09 -13.28
C GLY A 46 7.42 -3.77 -12.57
N LEU A 47 6.65 -2.75 -12.92
CA LEU A 47 6.68 -1.47 -12.21
C LEU A 47 6.00 -1.62 -10.86
N VAL A 48 6.60 -1.08 -9.81
CA VAL A 48 6.06 -1.14 -8.44
C VAL A 48 5.91 0.25 -7.86
N ARG A 49 4.73 0.56 -7.32
CA ARG A 49 4.45 1.82 -6.63
C ARG A 49 3.74 1.59 -5.30
N LEU A 50 3.82 2.60 -4.44
CA LEU A 50 3.10 2.63 -3.17
C LEU A 50 2.00 3.69 -3.22
N VAL A 51 0.77 3.29 -2.91
CA VAL A 51 -0.41 4.17 -2.94
C VAL A 51 -1.01 4.25 -1.55
N LYS A 52 -1.19 5.47 -1.04
CA LYS A 52 -1.90 5.69 0.22
C LYS A 52 -3.40 5.75 -0.02
N ARG A 53 -4.16 4.87 0.64
CA ARG A 53 -5.62 4.88 0.69
C ARG A 53 -6.12 5.11 2.11
N ARG A 54 -7.43 5.32 2.23
CA ARG A 54 -8.13 5.46 3.51
C ARG A 54 -9.31 4.54 3.53
N GLU A 55 -9.43 3.77 4.60
CA GLU A 55 -10.55 2.86 4.82
C GLU A 55 -11.36 3.31 6.02
N LYS A 56 -12.66 3.08 5.97
CA LYS A 56 -13.55 3.35 7.11
C LYS A 56 -13.26 2.31 8.18
N ARG A 57 -13.05 2.75 9.42
CA ARG A 57 -12.98 1.83 10.58
C ARG A 57 -14.31 1.10 10.68
N GLN A 58 -14.26 -0.24 10.76
CA GLN A 58 -15.40 -1.04 11.18
C GLN A 58 -15.72 -0.79 12.65
#